data_AF-A0A0Q9QNF3-F1
#
_entry.id   AF-A0A0Q9QNF3-F1
#
_cell.length_a   1.000
_cell.length_b   1.000
_cell.length_c   1.000
_cell.angle_alpha   90.00
_cell.angle_beta   90.00
_cell.angle_gamma   90.00
#
_symmetry.space_group_name_H-M   'P 1'
#
loop_
_entity.id
_entity.type
_entity.pdbx_description
1 polymer ?
#
loop_
_entity_poly.entity_id
_entity_poly.type
_entity_poly.pdbx_seq_one_letter_code
_entity_poly.pdbx_strand_id
1 'polypeptide(L)'
;MVKTASAYPSTHATPHEFVKAVAVRAFSLDLTENELGLFLKKQTASHPGLAELIANRSAYRRLVSSCRAAARSSSPAAAPDNSLKTARLTLGRILSPVPMIESEDGTGKLVPVLTTARQIRARATLAILCVEQLKSIQGEKGWNTLMVPLPWLALRMGVTVIPARAAMRDLVELGWVTQVGGLRKDNAGRYKISGRLTREQGQIIEPAHLFTAIGSLAGLNDEPAQTADVIRSVTHPAWTYGTAPLGFKAWLTALAHAAAGVDPVQLGLTTRSMNPAKNVLTLAGLTLAHPVLGDTNSVMDRLNEWGQQTGSFAAATEAKAAYTARTAERVVDLNRVRAGRAKAKADLEEAIGLVCSIPAADAPVDRRNAWLNQAAQALSVEPIIDERRKALRYELTRRLKLRGYKGDTTSRVVDHLLGHAPALMDEDSIPASTEEASVKQQWLQGAAEAVAGRVMQSTERDVFSAEIFRKLRRKGYEKEKAQQLSDLITGNVHLVQAA
;
A
#
# COMPACT_ATOMS: atom_id res chain seq x y z
N MET A 1 -7.59 20.47 19.15
CA MET A 1 -7.81 19.61 20.33
C MET A 1 -9.13 18.85 20.23
N VAL A 2 -10.29 19.52 20.20
CA VAL A 2 -11.61 18.86 20.12
C VAL A 2 -11.76 17.91 18.92
N LYS A 3 -11.39 18.34 17.71
CA LYS A 3 -11.40 17.48 16.50
C LYS A 3 -10.52 16.22 16.64
N THR A 4 -9.44 16.30 17.42
CA THR A 4 -8.57 15.15 17.70
C THR A 4 -9.23 14.23 18.72
N ALA A 5 -9.80 14.78 19.79
CA ALA A 5 -10.52 13.99 20.79
C ALA A 5 -11.69 13.20 20.18
N SER A 6 -12.48 13.84 19.30
CA SER A 6 -13.59 13.16 18.60
C SER A 6 -13.15 12.04 17.66
N ALA A 7 -11.90 12.05 17.19
CA ALA A 7 -11.36 11.00 16.33
C ALA A 7 -10.88 9.76 17.11
N TYR A 8 -10.79 9.84 18.44
CA TYR A 8 -10.34 8.76 19.32
C TYR A 8 -11.38 8.49 20.40
N PRO A 9 -12.57 7.95 20.06
CA PRO A 9 -13.59 7.60 21.05
C PRO A 9 -13.09 6.48 21.98
N SER A 10 -13.62 6.45 23.20
CA SER A 10 -13.21 5.49 24.26
C SER A 10 -13.45 4.02 23.90
N THR A 11 -14.31 3.74 22.92
CA THR A 11 -14.56 2.40 22.37
C THR A 11 -13.41 1.86 21.52
N HIS A 12 -12.51 2.71 21.04
CA HIS A 12 -11.49 2.36 20.04
C HIS A 12 -10.07 2.76 20.42
N ALA A 13 -9.88 3.48 21.53
CA ALA A 13 -8.59 3.97 21.95
C ALA A 13 -8.43 3.82 23.46
N THR A 14 -7.29 3.27 23.88
CA THR A 14 -6.90 3.23 25.29
C THR A 14 -6.65 4.65 25.81
N PRO A 15 -6.74 4.89 27.14
CA PRO A 15 -6.42 6.20 27.74
C PRO A 15 -5.03 6.71 27.36
N HIS A 16 -4.06 5.80 27.25
CA HIS A 16 -2.70 6.12 26.81
C HIS A 16 -2.66 6.62 25.35
N GLU A 17 -3.35 5.94 24.43
CA GLU A 17 -3.40 6.34 23.02
C GLU A 17 -4.13 7.67 22.84
N PHE A 18 -5.22 7.87 23.56
CA PHE A 18 -5.97 9.13 23.58
C PHE A 18 -5.09 10.28 24.06
N VAL A 19 -4.47 10.15 25.25
CA VAL A 19 -3.58 11.19 25.79
C VAL A 19 -2.42 11.46 24.86
N LYS A 20 -1.82 10.42 24.26
CA LYS A 20 -0.73 10.58 23.30
C LYS A 20 -1.16 11.41 22.07
N ALA A 21 -2.27 11.05 21.43
CA ALA A 21 -2.76 11.77 20.25
C ALA A 21 -3.09 13.24 20.55
N VAL A 22 -3.75 13.48 21.69
CA VAL A 22 -4.15 14.80 22.16
C VAL A 22 -2.93 15.63 22.58
N ALA A 23 -1.98 15.06 23.31
CA ALA A 23 -0.76 15.74 23.77
C ALA A 23 0.16 16.13 22.62
N VAL A 24 0.36 15.23 21.63
CA VAL A 24 1.12 15.56 20.41
C VAL A 24 0.48 16.74 19.68
N ARG A 25 -0.86 16.76 19.56
CA ARG A 25 -1.57 17.90 18.95
C ARG A 25 -1.43 19.17 19.77
N ALA A 26 -1.54 19.09 21.09
CA ALA A 26 -1.41 20.26 21.98
C ALA A 26 -0.06 20.94 21.81
N PHE A 27 1.03 20.18 21.89
CA PHE A 27 2.37 20.71 21.75
C PHE A 27 2.71 21.15 20.33
N SER A 28 2.07 20.59 19.30
CA SER A 28 2.19 21.11 17.93
C SER A 28 1.49 22.46 17.71
N LEU A 29 0.67 22.89 18.68
CA LEU A 29 -0.03 24.17 18.69
C LEU A 29 0.55 25.10 19.78
N ASP A 30 1.75 24.80 20.29
CA ASP A 30 2.43 25.52 21.36
C ASP A 30 1.62 25.69 22.65
N LEU A 31 0.67 24.79 22.92
CA LEU A 31 -0.07 24.77 24.17
C LEU A 31 0.81 24.26 25.33
N THR A 32 0.59 24.85 26.50
CA THR A 32 1.28 24.50 27.74
C THR A 32 0.81 23.15 28.32
N GLU A 33 1.62 22.56 29.19
CA GLU A 33 1.22 21.36 29.94
C GLU A 33 -0.03 21.59 30.80
N ASN A 34 -0.21 22.81 31.31
CA ASN A 34 -1.36 23.18 32.12
C ASN A 34 -2.64 23.17 31.29
N GLU A 35 -2.61 23.74 30.07
CA GLU A 35 -3.75 23.72 29.16
C GLU A 35 -4.11 22.30 28.69
N LEU A 36 -3.10 21.47 28.40
CA LEU A 36 -3.29 20.06 28.12
C LEU A 36 -3.92 19.33 29.31
N GLY A 37 -3.41 19.56 30.52
CA GLY A 37 -3.93 18.96 31.75
C GLY A 37 -5.39 19.33 32.02
N LEU A 38 -5.74 20.61 31.86
CA LEU A 38 -7.12 21.10 31.98
C LEU A 38 -8.04 20.47 30.92
N PHE A 39 -7.57 20.36 29.67
CA PHE A 39 -8.33 19.71 28.61
C PHE A 39 -8.58 18.23 28.91
N LEU A 40 -7.54 17.47 29.29
CA LEU A 40 -7.66 16.05 29.60
C LEU A 40 -8.56 15.78 30.82
N LYS A 41 -8.52 16.64 31.84
CA LYS A 41 -9.44 16.56 32.99
C LYS A 41 -10.91 16.70 32.58
N LYS A 42 -11.23 17.53 31.57
CA LYS A 42 -12.60 17.66 31.05
C LYS A 42 -13.06 16.42 30.27
N GLN A 43 -12.14 15.55 29.85
CA GLN A 43 -12.44 14.36 29.04
C GLN A 43 -12.54 13.08 29.88
N THR A 44 -12.29 13.13 31.19
CA THR A 44 -12.31 11.92 32.06
C THR A 44 -13.67 11.25 32.10
N ALA A 45 -14.77 12.01 32.01
CA ALA A 45 -16.11 11.46 31.96
C ALA A 45 -16.39 10.61 30.70
N SER A 46 -15.73 10.96 29.58
CA SER A 46 -15.92 10.28 28.28
C SER A 46 -14.90 9.17 28.03
N HIS A 47 -13.84 9.07 28.84
CA HIS A 47 -12.73 8.12 28.70
C HIS A 47 -12.42 7.41 30.03
N PRO A 48 -13.00 6.22 30.25
CA PRO A 48 -12.70 5.39 31.43
C PRO A 48 -11.19 5.11 31.56
N GLY A 49 -10.65 5.16 32.78
CA GLY A 49 -9.20 4.97 33.05
C GLY A 49 -8.31 6.19 32.79
N LEU A 50 -8.83 7.28 32.19
CA LEU A 50 -8.06 8.51 31.98
C LEU A 50 -7.72 9.22 33.30
N ALA A 51 -8.63 9.19 34.27
CA ALA A 51 -8.41 9.80 35.59
C ALA A 51 -7.23 9.14 36.34
N GLU A 52 -7.13 7.82 36.29
CA GLU A 52 -6.04 7.04 36.89
C GLU A 52 -4.69 7.35 36.22
N LEU A 53 -4.68 7.43 34.89
CA LEU A 53 -3.48 7.80 34.13
C LEU A 53 -2.98 9.21 34.48
N ILE A 54 -3.88 10.18 34.65
CA ILE A 54 -3.53 11.55 35.06
C ILE A 54 -3.07 11.59 36.52
N ALA A 55 -3.71 10.81 37.41
CA ALA A 55 -3.34 10.72 38.82
C ALA A 55 -1.93 10.14 39.01
N ASN A 56 -1.53 9.19 38.17
CA ASN A 56 -0.17 8.67 38.12
C ASN A 56 0.81 9.69 37.49
N ARG A 57 1.26 10.65 38.30
CA ARG A 57 2.12 11.77 37.87
C ARG A 57 3.38 11.35 37.13
N SER A 58 4.00 10.23 37.49
CA SER A 58 5.25 9.78 36.87
C SER A 58 5.00 9.25 35.45
N ALA A 59 3.98 8.39 35.28
CA ALA A 59 3.55 7.88 33.98
C ALA A 59 3.08 9.01 33.07
N TYR A 60 2.26 9.93 33.62
CA TYR A 60 1.78 11.11 32.91
C TYR A 60 2.91 12.02 32.44
N ARG A 61 3.86 12.40 33.32
CA ARG A 61 5.00 13.25 32.95
C ARG A 61 5.89 12.61 31.88
N ARG A 62 6.20 11.31 31.99
CA ARG A 62 6.97 10.58 30.98
C ARG A 62 6.26 10.58 29.63
N LEU A 63 4.95 10.33 29.62
CA LEU A 63 4.13 10.35 28.42
C LEU A 63 4.10 11.74 27.79
N VAL A 64 3.84 12.78 28.59
CA VAL A 64 3.80 14.17 28.16
C VAL A 64 5.14 14.63 27.61
N SER A 65 6.25 14.32 28.29
CA SER A 65 7.60 14.62 27.81
C SER A 65 7.89 13.93 26.47
N SER A 66 7.50 12.66 26.33
CA SER A 66 7.61 11.92 25.07
C SER A 66 6.75 12.55 23.97
N CYS A 67 5.54 13.01 24.28
CA CYS A 67 4.64 13.68 23.34
C CYS A 67 5.15 15.06 22.93
N ARG A 68 5.73 15.83 23.85
CA ARG A 68 6.40 17.10 23.55
C ARG A 68 7.60 16.88 22.64
N ALA A 69 8.44 15.90 22.95
CA ALA A 69 9.56 15.52 22.08
C ALA A 69 9.05 15.09 20.69
N ALA A 70 7.97 14.32 20.61
CA ALA A 70 7.36 13.89 19.36
C ALA A 70 6.80 15.07 18.55
N ALA A 71 6.12 16.02 19.20
CA ALA A 71 5.60 17.23 18.56
C ALA A 71 6.73 18.11 18.02
N ARG A 72 7.78 18.35 18.82
CA ARG A 72 8.97 19.09 18.38
C ARG A 72 9.71 18.38 17.27
N SER A 73 9.72 17.04 17.24
CA SER A 73 10.43 16.26 16.24
C SER A 73 9.96 16.46 14.80
N SER A 74 8.82 17.14 14.57
CA SER A 74 8.29 17.48 13.24
C SER A 74 7.93 18.96 13.14
N SER A 75 8.85 19.83 13.59
CA SER A 75 8.72 21.29 13.57
C SER A 75 9.92 21.95 12.89
N PRO A 76 9.76 23.16 12.33
CA PRO A 76 10.87 23.91 11.72
C PRO A 76 12.02 24.17 12.70
N ALA A 77 11.72 24.43 13.97
CA ALA A 77 12.73 24.67 15.01
C ALA A 77 13.65 23.45 15.23
N ALA A 78 13.16 22.23 14.99
CA ALA A 78 13.95 21.01 15.10
C ALA A 78 14.59 20.59 13.75
N ALA A 79 14.46 21.39 12.70
CA ALA A 79 14.94 21.03 11.37
C ALA A 79 16.45 20.75 11.33
N PRO A 80 17.34 21.57 11.95
CA PRO A 80 18.78 21.30 11.94
C PRO A 80 19.14 19.94 12.55
N ASP A 81 18.65 19.66 13.76
CA ASP A 81 18.89 18.41 14.48
C ASP A 81 18.33 17.19 13.71
N ASN A 82 17.13 17.33 13.16
CA ASN A 82 16.49 16.27 12.38
C ASN A 82 17.23 16.00 11.07
N SER A 83 17.73 17.04 10.40
CA SER A 83 18.51 16.92 9.17
C SER A 83 19.83 16.22 9.44
N LEU A 84 20.57 16.66 10.46
CA LEU A 84 21.83 16.04 10.88
C LEU A 84 21.64 14.58 11.27
N LYS A 85 20.59 14.28 12.05
CA LYS A 85 20.24 12.92 12.43
C LYS A 85 19.87 12.05 11.23
N THR A 86 19.09 12.58 10.29
CA THR A 86 18.68 11.85 9.08
C THR A 86 19.88 11.56 8.19
N ALA A 87 20.73 12.56 7.94
CA ALA A 87 21.97 12.41 7.18
C ALA A 87 22.91 11.37 7.81
N ARG A 88 23.13 11.45 9.14
CA ARG A 88 23.95 10.50 9.89
C ARG A 88 23.41 9.07 9.81
N LEU A 89 22.11 8.88 10.05
CA LEU A 89 21.47 7.55 9.99
C LEU A 89 21.57 6.96 8.58
N THR A 90 21.33 7.77 7.55
CA THR A 90 21.40 7.34 6.16
C THR A 90 22.82 6.93 5.78
N LEU A 91 23.80 7.80 6.03
CA LEU A 91 25.18 7.54 5.65
C LEU A 91 25.73 6.30 6.35
N GLY A 92 25.51 6.21 7.68
CA GLY A 92 25.89 5.03 8.45
C GLY A 92 25.30 3.74 7.88
N ARG A 93 24.01 3.72 7.52
CA ARG A 93 23.38 2.52 6.96
C ARG A 93 23.82 2.19 5.55
N ILE A 94 23.96 3.19 4.69
CA ILE A 94 24.34 2.98 3.28
C ILE A 94 25.80 2.54 3.17
N LEU A 95 26.69 2.98 4.05
CA LEU A 95 28.11 2.60 4.01
C LEU A 95 28.41 1.33 4.83
N SER A 96 27.48 0.87 5.67
CA SER A 96 27.72 -0.32 6.50
C SER A 96 27.36 -1.63 5.84
N PRO A 97 28.06 -2.74 6.18
CA PRO A 97 27.64 -4.09 5.80
C PRO A 97 26.18 -4.38 6.20
N VAL A 98 25.49 -5.17 5.39
CA VAL A 98 24.15 -5.66 5.73
C VAL A 98 24.28 -6.80 6.75
N PRO A 99 23.41 -6.90 7.76
CA PRO A 99 23.46 -7.97 8.75
C PRO A 99 23.48 -9.36 8.12
N MET A 100 24.20 -10.28 8.77
CA MET A 100 24.30 -11.68 8.40
C MET A 100 23.46 -12.53 9.37
N ILE A 101 22.82 -13.56 8.85
CA ILE A 101 22.06 -14.57 9.63
C ILE A 101 22.61 -15.96 9.32
N GLU A 102 22.45 -16.90 10.25
CA GLU A 102 22.78 -18.31 9.99
C GLU A 102 21.89 -18.87 8.88
N SER A 103 22.48 -19.61 7.94
CA SER A 103 21.75 -20.25 6.85
C SER A 103 20.73 -21.25 7.42
N GLU A 104 19.51 -21.23 6.87
CA GLU A 104 18.46 -22.19 7.21
C GLU A 104 18.84 -23.64 6.87
N ASP A 105 19.88 -23.83 6.04
CA ASP A 105 20.37 -25.15 5.61
C ASP A 105 21.11 -25.94 6.71
N GLY A 106 21.16 -25.42 7.95
CA GLY A 106 21.82 -26.09 9.09
C GLY A 106 23.34 -26.16 9.00
N THR A 107 23.95 -25.50 8.01
CA THR A 107 25.40 -25.52 7.76
C THR A 107 26.21 -24.58 8.68
N GLY A 108 25.54 -23.79 9.52
CA GLY A 108 26.18 -22.75 10.35
C GLY A 108 26.80 -21.61 9.55
N LYS A 109 26.62 -21.59 8.21
CA LYS A 109 27.18 -20.57 7.33
C LYS A 109 26.38 -19.28 7.48
N LEU A 110 27.07 -18.17 7.74
CA LEU A 110 26.44 -16.85 7.76
C LEU A 110 26.15 -16.39 6.32
N VAL A 111 24.89 -16.06 6.05
CA VAL A 111 24.40 -15.52 4.76
C VAL A 111 23.79 -14.15 5.02
N PRO A 112 23.96 -13.16 4.12
CA PRO A 112 23.33 -11.86 4.32
C PRO A 112 21.80 -12.01 4.34
N VAL A 113 21.12 -11.24 5.20
CA VAL A 113 19.64 -11.23 5.28
C VAL A 113 19.00 -10.96 3.92
N LEU A 114 19.67 -10.19 3.07
CA LEU A 114 19.22 -9.84 1.73
C LEU A 114 20.22 -10.30 0.67
N THR A 115 19.72 -10.76 -0.47
CA THR A 115 20.55 -11.00 -1.65
C THR A 115 21.21 -9.70 -2.13
N THR A 116 22.38 -9.80 -2.79
CA THR A 116 23.13 -8.67 -3.39
C THR A 116 22.22 -7.67 -4.13
N ALA A 117 21.31 -8.15 -4.98
CA ALA A 117 20.40 -7.30 -5.73
C ALA A 117 19.34 -6.59 -4.85
N ARG A 118 18.92 -7.20 -3.73
CA ARG A 118 18.05 -6.58 -2.73
C ARG A 118 18.81 -5.54 -1.92
N GLN A 119 20.06 -5.81 -1.54
CA GLN A 119 20.92 -4.85 -0.82
C GLN A 119 21.15 -3.56 -1.62
N ILE A 120 21.58 -3.69 -2.90
CA ILE A 120 21.82 -2.55 -3.78
C ILE A 120 20.56 -1.66 -3.89
N ARG A 121 19.41 -2.31 -4.08
CA ARG A 121 18.11 -1.66 -4.19
C ARG A 121 17.71 -0.97 -2.89
N ALA A 122 17.90 -1.61 -1.74
CA ALA A 122 17.61 -1.03 -0.43
C ALA A 122 18.45 0.23 -0.20
N ARG A 123 19.77 0.18 -0.48
CA ARG A 123 20.66 1.35 -0.33
C ARG A 123 20.25 2.52 -1.23
N ALA A 124 19.98 2.26 -2.52
CA ALA A 124 19.51 3.29 -3.44
C ALA A 124 18.17 3.88 -3.00
N THR A 125 17.23 3.02 -2.58
CA THR A 125 15.92 3.46 -2.05
C THR A 125 16.08 4.34 -0.81
N LEU A 126 16.96 3.94 0.13
CA LEU A 126 17.22 4.73 1.34
C LEU A 126 17.81 6.10 1.01
N ALA A 127 18.72 6.19 0.04
CA ALA A 127 19.26 7.46 -0.42
C ALA A 127 18.18 8.36 -1.03
N ILE A 128 17.30 7.82 -1.89
CA ILE A 128 16.17 8.55 -2.47
C ILE A 128 15.26 9.11 -1.37
N LEU A 129 14.91 8.28 -0.38
CA LEU A 129 14.09 8.70 0.76
C LEU A 129 14.80 9.75 1.61
N CYS A 130 16.11 9.65 1.80
CA CYS A 130 16.89 10.61 2.56
C CYS A 130 16.84 12.00 1.92
N VAL A 131 17.13 12.09 0.62
CA VAL A 131 17.11 13.37 -0.11
C VAL A 131 15.74 14.05 0.03
N GLU A 132 14.66 13.28 -0.08
CA GLU A 132 13.29 13.81 -0.04
C GLU A 132 12.82 14.09 1.39
N GLN A 133 13.25 13.30 2.37
CA GLN A 133 12.99 13.59 3.78
C GLN A 133 13.75 14.84 4.25
N LEU A 134 14.98 15.07 3.79
CA LEU A 134 15.74 16.29 4.10
C LEU A 134 15.04 17.54 3.54
N LYS A 135 14.55 17.49 2.29
CA LYS A 135 13.71 18.56 1.73
C LYS A 135 12.44 18.79 2.55
N SER A 136 11.80 17.72 3.02
CA SER A 136 10.61 17.80 3.87
C SER A 136 10.89 18.41 5.25
N ILE A 137 12.06 18.12 5.83
CA ILE A 137 12.52 18.70 7.10
C ILE A 137 12.87 20.18 6.94
N GLN A 138 13.50 20.56 5.84
CA GLN A 138 13.89 21.95 5.55
C GLN A 138 12.73 22.81 5.03
N GLY A 139 11.64 22.19 4.58
CA GLY A 139 10.45 22.91 4.12
C GLY A 139 9.65 23.58 5.25
N GLU A 140 8.67 24.40 4.87
CA GLU A 140 7.87 25.25 5.77
C GLU A 140 7.30 24.53 7.01
N LYS A 141 6.94 23.26 6.85
CA LYS A 141 6.28 22.48 7.91
C LYS A 141 7.25 21.71 8.80
N GLY A 142 8.54 21.65 8.48
CA GLY A 142 9.53 20.94 9.29
C GLY A 142 9.26 19.44 9.45
N TRP A 143 8.65 18.80 8.44
CA TRP A 143 8.15 17.44 8.59
C TRP A 143 9.28 16.42 8.53
N ASN A 144 9.56 15.78 9.66
CA ASN A 144 10.51 14.67 9.79
C ASN A 144 9.89 13.31 9.43
N THR A 145 8.97 13.29 8.47
CA THR A 145 8.37 12.08 7.89
C THR A 145 8.05 12.37 6.43
N LEU A 146 8.13 11.35 5.58
CA LEU A 146 7.87 11.46 4.15
C LEU A 146 6.64 10.64 3.76
N MET A 147 5.73 11.24 2.99
CA MET A 147 4.67 10.49 2.32
C MET A 147 5.24 9.91 1.03
N VAL A 148 5.22 8.59 0.90
CA VAL A 148 5.84 7.87 -0.23
C VAL A 148 4.75 7.14 -1.02
N PRO A 149 4.27 7.73 -2.12
CA PRO A 149 3.51 7.00 -3.12
C PRO A 149 4.44 5.98 -3.81
N LEU A 150 4.06 4.70 -3.81
CA LEU A 150 4.86 3.65 -4.47
C LEU A 150 5.19 3.95 -5.94
N PRO A 151 4.28 4.53 -6.75
CA PRO A 151 4.63 4.82 -8.13
C PRO A 151 5.58 6.01 -8.29
N TRP A 152 5.50 7.00 -7.40
CA TRP A 152 6.50 8.06 -7.33
C TRP A 152 7.89 7.49 -7.05
N LEU A 153 7.98 6.55 -6.09
CA LEU A 153 9.23 5.88 -5.80
C LEU A 153 9.72 5.05 -6.99
N ALA A 154 8.81 4.35 -7.67
CA ALA A 154 9.12 3.56 -8.85
C ALA A 154 9.74 4.41 -9.97
N LEU A 155 9.19 5.62 -10.20
CA LEU A 155 9.77 6.60 -11.13
C LEU A 155 11.18 7.01 -10.70
N ARG A 156 11.38 7.40 -9.44
CA ARG A 156 12.71 7.79 -8.93
C ARG A 156 13.75 6.68 -9.03
N MET A 157 13.29 5.43 -8.97
CA MET A 157 14.14 4.25 -9.05
C MET A 157 14.33 3.72 -10.48
N GLY A 158 13.58 4.20 -11.47
CA GLY A 158 13.58 3.63 -12.83
C GLY A 158 13.06 2.19 -12.91
N VAL A 159 12.11 1.81 -12.04
CA VAL A 159 11.58 0.44 -11.96
C VAL A 159 10.06 0.42 -11.96
N THR A 160 9.45 -0.77 -12.04
CA THR A 160 7.99 -0.91 -11.87
C THR A 160 7.59 -0.80 -10.39
N VAL A 161 6.28 -0.63 -10.12
CA VAL A 161 5.74 -0.48 -8.75
C VAL A 161 6.05 -1.69 -7.85
N ILE A 162 6.14 -2.89 -8.43
CA ILE A 162 6.38 -4.13 -7.68
C ILE A 162 7.78 -4.14 -7.04
N PRO A 163 8.89 -3.94 -7.78
CA PRO A 163 10.22 -3.69 -7.25
C PRO A 163 10.30 -2.56 -6.22
N ALA A 164 9.63 -1.42 -6.46
CA ALA A 164 9.63 -0.30 -5.52
C ALA A 164 8.95 -0.67 -4.19
N ARG A 165 7.83 -1.40 -4.25
CA ARG A 165 7.16 -1.95 -3.07
C ARG A 165 8.05 -2.95 -2.33
N ALA A 166 8.73 -3.84 -3.06
CA ALA A 166 9.66 -4.79 -2.46
C ALA A 166 10.79 -4.05 -1.73
N ALA A 167 11.37 -3.02 -2.35
CA ALA A 167 12.42 -2.21 -1.71
C ALA A 167 11.96 -1.54 -0.41
N MET A 168 10.74 -0.99 -0.39
CA MET A 168 10.18 -0.43 0.85
C MET A 168 9.98 -1.48 1.94
N ARG A 169 9.56 -2.70 1.58
CA ARG A 169 9.47 -3.81 2.54
C ARG A 169 10.84 -4.19 3.09
N ASP A 170 11.84 -4.31 2.20
CA ASP A 170 13.23 -4.62 2.59
C ASP A 170 13.77 -3.57 3.57
N LEU A 171 13.50 -2.28 3.35
CA LEU A 171 13.91 -1.21 4.27
C LEU A 171 13.22 -1.27 5.65
N VAL A 172 11.96 -1.70 5.69
CA VAL A 172 11.22 -1.89 6.95
C VAL A 172 11.72 -3.14 7.67
N GLU A 173 11.95 -4.24 6.94
CA GLU A 173 12.49 -5.51 7.45
C GLU A 173 13.89 -5.31 8.07
N LEU A 174 14.74 -4.51 7.42
CA LEU A 174 16.05 -4.12 7.95
C LEU A 174 15.98 -3.13 9.13
N GLY A 175 14.80 -2.60 9.47
CA GLY A 175 14.64 -1.55 10.48
C GLY A 175 15.29 -0.21 10.10
N TRP A 176 15.61 -0.01 8.81
CA TRP A 176 16.20 1.23 8.33
C TRP A 176 15.16 2.35 8.23
N VAL A 177 13.90 2.00 7.96
CA VAL A 177 12.79 2.95 7.98
C VAL A 177 11.66 2.40 8.84
N THR A 178 10.90 3.31 9.44
CA THR A 178 9.69 2.97 10.19
C THR A 178 8.48 3.51 9.45
N GLN A 179 7.47 2.67 9.23
CA GLN A 179 6.17 3.12 8.74
C GLN A 179 5.39 3.74 9.91
N VAL A 180 5.16 5.04 9.86
CA VAL A 180 4.48 5.82 10.92
C VAL A 180 2.96 5.82 10.71
N GLY A 181 2.51 5.59 9.48
CA GLY A 181 1.09 5.51 9.13
C GLY A 181 0.88 5.31 7.63
N GLY A 182 -0.37 5.28 7.19
CA GLY A 182 -0.69 5.17 5.76
C GLY A 182 -2.19 5.14 5.51
N LEU A 183 -2.60 5.55 4.32
CA LEU A 183 -4.01 5.61 3.96
C LEU A 183 -4.59 4.21 3.66
N ARG A 184 -3.79 3.27 3.10
CA ARG A 184 -4.08 1.82 2.84
C ARG A 184 -2.78 1.03 2.55
N LYS A 185 -2.82 -0.31 2.60
CA LYS A 185 -1.69 -1.24 2.29
C LYS A 185 -1.10 -1.05 0.88
N ASP A 186 -1.89 -0.59 -0.08
CA ASP A 186 -1.47 -0.38 -1.48
C ASP A 186 -1.30 1.09 -1.89
N ASN A 187 -1.50 2.03 -0.96
CA ASN A 187 -1.42 3.47 -1.21
C ASN A 187 -0.10 4.06 -0.70
N ALA A 188 -0.01 5.40 -0.73
CA ALA A 188 1.08 6.12 -0.10
C ALA A 188 1.15 5.78 1.40
N GLY A 189 2.34 5.33 1.82
CA GLY A 189 2.69 5.15 3.22
C GLY A 189 3.47 6.35 3.72
N ARG A 190 3.34 6.68 5.00
CA ARG A 190 4.17 7.68 5.67
C ARG A 190 5.32 6.99 6.37
N TYR A 191 6.54 7.31 5.97
CA TYR A 191 7.76 6.67 6.44
C TYR A 191 8.67 7.68 7.14
N LYS A 192 9.55 7.15 7.98
CA LYS A 192 10.58 7.91 8.67
C LYS A 192 11.89 7.13 8.70
N ILE A 193 12.97 7.76 8.28
CA ILE A 193 14.32 7.30 8.60
C ILE A 193 14.54 7.57 10.10
N SER A 194 14.46 6.52 10.91
CA SER A 194 14.59 6.61 12.36
C SER A 194 15.26 5.37 12.95
N GLY A 195 15.53 5.40 14.25
CA GLY A 195 16.27 4.36 14.97
C GLY A 195 17.60 4.87 15.48
N ARG A 196 18.49 3.93 15.77
CA ARG A 196 19.88 4.16 16.17
C ARG A 196 20.79 3.39 15.21
N LEU A 197 21.99 3.89 15.01
CA LEU A 197 23.05 3.10 14.39
C LEU A 197 23.52 2.05 15.40
N THR A 198 23.90 0.86 14.93
CA THR A 198 24.69 -0.07 15.74
C THR A 198 26.07 0.53 16.03
N ARG A 199 26.81 -0.04 16.99
CA ARG A 199 28.16 0.42 17.29
C ARG A 199 29.06 0.37 16.05
N GLU A 200 29.00 -0.73 15.30
CA GLU A 200 29.74 -0.94 14.05
C GLU A 200 29.37 0.11 12.98
N GLN A 201 28.06 0.36 12.79
CA GLN A 201 27.59 1.40 11.87
C GLN A 201 28.03 2.81 12.30
N GLY A 202 28.15 3.04 13.61
CA GLY A 202 28.65 4.27 14.18
C GLY A 202 30.15 4.48 13.94
N GLN A 203 30.95 3.42 13.96
CA GLN A 203 32.40 3.48 13.71
C GLN A 203 32.72 3.85 12.26
N ILE A 204 31.90 3.41 11.32
CA ILE A 204 32.09 3.72 9.89
C ILE A 204 32.03 5.22 9.60
N ILE A 205 31.32 6.00 10.42
CA ILE A 205 31.17 7.45 10.25
C ILE A 205 32.08 8.29 11.16
N GLU A 206 32.98 7.66 11.92
CA GLU A 206 33.98 8.36 12.76
C GLU A 206 35.06 9.13 11.97
N PRO A 207 35.44 8.76 10.72
CA PRO A 207 36.38 9.56 9.96
C PRO A 207 35.90 11.00 9.70
N ALA A 208 36.82 11.97 9.82
CA ALA A 208 36.52 13.40 9.73
C ALA A 208 35.80 13.81 8.43
N HIS A 209 36.17 13.22 7.28
CA HIS A 209 35.55 13.52 5.98
C HIS A 209 34.08 13.11 5.91
N LEU A 210 33.66 12.08 6.66
CA LEU A 210 32.27 11.65 6.71
C LEU A 210 31.42 12.53 7.64
N PHE A 211 32.03 13.19 8.64
CA PHE A 211 31.35 14.27 9.38
C PHE A 211 31.07 15.47 8.48
N THR A 212 32.04 15.89 7.65
CA THR A 212 31.81 16.93 6.63
C THR A 212 30.72 16.50 5.65
N ALA A 213 30.71 15.24 5.21
CA ALA A 213 29.63 14.72 4.36
C ALA A 213 28.25 14.74 5.03
N ILE A 214 28.15 14.45 6.32
CA ILE A 214 26.89 14.54 7.09
C ILE A 214 26.42 16.00 7.16
N GLY A 215 27.31 16.93 7.51
CA GLY A 215 26.99 18.36 7.62
C GLY A 215 26.60 18.95 6.26
N SER A 216 27.37 18.62 5.21
CA SER A 216 27.04 18.99 3.84
C SER A 216 25.68 18.44 3.46
N LEU A 217 25.43 17.13 3.58
CA LEU A 217 24.15 16.49 3.22
C LEU A 217 22.96 17.10 3.97
N ALA A 218 23.13 17.44 5.26
CA ALA A 218 22.11 18.09 6.09
C ALA A 218 21.84 19.56 5.70
N GLY A 219 22.67 20.16 4.84
CA GLY A 219 22.60 21.57 4.45
C GLY A 219 23.03 22.51 5.57
N LEU A 220 23.93 22.06 6.46
CA LEU A 220 24.40 22.82 7.62
C LEU A 220 25.84 23.32 7.45
N ASN A 221 26.63 22.68 6.59
CA ASN A 221 28.00 23.08 6.29
C ASN A 221 28.09 23.52 4.83
N ASP A 222 28.77 24.64 4.59
CA ASP A 222 29.09 25.13 3.24
C ASP A 222 30.25 24.37 2.59
N GLU A 223 30.97 23.54 3.36
CA GLU A 223 32.03 22.70 2.83
C GLU A 223 31.46 21.62 1.89
N PRO A 224 31.87 21.62 0.61
CA PRO A 224 31.41 20.61 -0.35
C PRO A 224 32.01 19.25 0.02
N ALA A 225 31.17 18.23 0.04
CA ALA A 225 31.59 16.86 0.29
C ALA A 225 31.08 15.96 -0.84
N GLN A 226 32.02 15.37 -1.59
CA GLN A 226 31.72 14.53 -2.75
C GLN A 226 30.77 13.37 -2.42
N THR A 227 30.89 12.78 -1.22
CA THR A 227 29.97 11.73 -0.74
C THR A 227 28.53 12.22 -0.64
N ALA A 228 28.32 13.45 -0.16
CA ALA A 228 26.99 14.06 -0.06
C ALA A 228 26.40 14.31 -1.46
N ASP A 229 27.23 14.75 -2.41
CA ASP A 229 26.80 15.04 -3.79
C ASP A 229 26.41 13.75 -4.54
N VAL A 230 27.18 12.68 -4.37
CA VAL A 230 26.81 11.36 -4.92
C VAL A 230 25.47 10.89 -4.34
N ILE A 231 25.21 11.07 -3.04
CA ILE A 231 23.92 10.72 -2.42
C ILE A 231 22.79 11.58 -3.00
N ARG A 232 22.97 12.90 -3.11
CA ARG A 232 21.98 13.81 -3.71
C ARG A 232 21.66 13.45 -5.16
N SER A 233 22.66 12.97 -5.89
CA SER A 233 22.53 12.60 -7.28
C SER A 233 21.71 11.33 -7.51
N VAL A 234 21.37 10.54 -6.49
CA VAL A 234 20.74 9.21 -6.67
C VAL A 234 19.46 9.21 -7.52
N THR A 235 18.74 10.34 -7.55
CA THR A 235 17.52 10.51 -8.37
C THR A 235 17.78 11.10 -9.77
N HIS A 236 19.04 11.34 -10.13
CA HIS A 236 19.41 11.92 -11.41
C HIS A 236 19.05 10.97 -12.57
N PRO A 237 18.45 11.47 -13.66
CA PRO A 237 18.01 10.63 -14.78
C PRO A 237 19.08 9.73 -15.38
N ALA A 238 20.33 10.19 -15.45
CA ALA A 238 21.49 9.42 -15.96
C ALA A 238 21.69 8.06 -15.27
N TRP A 239 21.25 7.90 -14.01
CA TRP A 239 21.36 6.62 -13.31
C TRP A 239 20.36 5.56 -13.79
N THR A 240 19.23 5.98 -14.37
CA THR A 240 18.04 5.12 -14.50
C THR A 240 17.41 5.12 -15.88
N TYR A 241 17.58 6.19 -16.66
CA TYR A 241 16.92 6.41 -17.94
C TYR A 241 17.92 6.64 -19.08
N GLY A 242 17.43 6.59 -20.31
CA GLY A 242 18.21 6.80 -21.53
C GLY A 242 18.63 5.48 -22.19
N THR A 243 19.39 5.60 -23.28
CA THR A 243 19.88 4.45 -24.05
C THR A 243 21.00 3.69 -23.33
N ALA A 244 21.74 4.36 -22.46
CA ALA A 244 22.83 3.80 -21.66
C ALA A 244 22.78 4.31 -20.21
N PRO A 245 21.82 3.85 -19.39
CA PRO A 245 21.74 4.25 -17.98
C PRO A 245 22.93 3.68 -17.19
N LEU A 246 23.52 4.49 -16.31
CA LEU A 246 24.68 4.10 -15.49
C LEU A 246 24.33 2.98 -14.48
N GLY A 247 23.12 3.01 -13.93
CA GLY A 247 22.60 2.03 -12.99
C GLY A 247 23.08 2.20 -11.54
N PHE A 248 22.37 1.57 -10.60
CA PHE A 248 22.67 1.67 -9.17
C PHE A 248 23.97 0.99 -8.73
N LYS A 249 24.51 0.06 -9.55
CA LYS A 249 25.83 -0.51 -9.31
C LYS A 249 26.93 0.53 -9.52
N ALA A 250 26.86 1.30 -10.60
CA ALA A 250 27.78 2.41 -10.84
C ALA A 250 27.62 3.50 -9.77
N TRP A 251 26.39 3.84 -9.39
CA TRP A 251 26.14 4.78 -8.28
C TRP A 251 26.78 4.31 -6.95
N LEU A 252 26.65 3.03 -6.57
CA LEU A 252 27.30 2.52 -5.35
C LEU A 252 28.82 2.48 -5.45
N THR A 253 29.38 2.14 -6.61
CA THR A 253 30.82 2.20 -6.84
C THR A 253 31.32 3.64 -6.70
N ALA A 254 30.59 4.60 -7.26
CA ALA A 254 30.87 6.02 -7.12
C ALA A 254 30.82 6.46 -5.65
N LEU A 255 29.80 6.01 -4.90
CA LEU A 255 29.66 6.33 -3.49
C LEU A 255 30.80 5.74 -2.64
N ALA A 256 31.19 4.49 -2.90
CA ALA A 256 32.29 3.84 -2.19
C ALA A 256 33.62 4.58 -2.41
N HIS A 257 33.91 5.00 -3.65
CA HIS A 257 35.08 5.80 -3.96
C HIS A 257 35.04 7.17 -3.27
N ALA A 258 33.89 7.86 -3.30
CA ALA A 258 33.72 9.16 -2.66
C ALA A 258 33.80 9.09 -1.13
N ALA A 259 33.47 7.94 -0.51
CA ALA A 259 33.46 7.77 0.94
C ALA A 259 34.82 7.43 1.55
N ALA A 260 35.89 7.31 0.75
CA ALA A 260 37.29 7.01 1.11
C ALA A 260 37.47 5.95 2.23
N GLY A 261 37.98 4.76 1.87
CA GLY A 261 38.21 3.67 2.83
C GLY A 261 37.04 2.70 3.00
N VAL A 262 35.95 2.87 2.23
CA VAL A 262 34.85 1.92 2.16
C VAL A 262 35.07 0.96 0.99
N ASP A 263 35.09 -0.35 1.26
CA ASP A 263 35.20 -1.37 0.23
C ASP A 263 33.85 -1.55 -0.51
N PRO A 264 33.79 -1.37 -1.84
CA PRO A 264 32.60 -1.67 -2.64
C PRO A 264 31.96 -3.04 -2.37
N VAL A 265 32.76 -4.05 -2.02
CA VAL A 265 32.27 -5.40 -1.72
C VAL A 265 31.39 -5.41 -0.46
N GLN A 266 31.73 -4.61 0.55
CA GLN A 266 30.91 -4.44 1.77
C GLN A 266 29.55 -3.82 1.48
N LEU A 267 29.43 -3.08 0.37
CA LEU A 267 28.17 -2.48 -0.07
C LEU A 267 27.27 -3.46 -0.84
N GLY A 268 27.74 -4.70 -1.03
CA GLY A 268 27.04 -5.73 -1.79
C GLY A 268 27.38 -5.69 -3.28
N LEU A 269 28.53 -5.14 -3.69
CA LEU A 269 29.01 -5.27 -5.07
C LEU A 269 29.86 -6.54 -5.20
N THR A 270 29.63 -7.32 -6.26
CA THR A 270 30.49 -8.48 -6.53
C THR A 270 31.76 -8.03 -7.21
N THR A 271 32.89 -8.66 -6.93
CA THR A 271 34.20 -8.36 -7.56
C THR A 271 34.10 -8.35 -9.09
N ARG A 272 33.37 -9.30 -9.67
CA ARG A 272 33.10 -9.37 -11.12
C ARG A 272 32.34 -8.15 -11.66
N SER A 273 31.50 -7.50 -10.85
CA SER A 273 30.71 -6.34 -11.25
C SER A 273 31.42 -5.00 -11.08
N MET A 274 32.53 -4.96 -10.34
CA MET A 274 33.26 -3.73 -10.04
C MET A 274 33.94 -3.14 -11.28
N ASN A 275 34.69 -3.95 -12.05
CA ASN A 275 35.41 -3.45 -13.23
C ASN A 275 34.45 -2.88 -14.30
N PRO A 276 33.34 -3.56 -14.67
CA PRO A 276 32.35 -2.96 -15.56
C PRO A 276 31.77 -1.65 -15.03
N ALA A 277 31.43 -1.59 -13.73
CA ALA A 277 30.90 -0.37 -13.12
C ALA A 277 31.91 0.79 -13.13
N LYS A 278 33.19 0.50 -12.86
CA LYS A 278 34.29 1.47 -12.94
C LYS A 278 34.47 1.98 -14.37
N ASN A 279 34.49 1.08 -15.35
CA ASN A 279 34.65 1.47 -16.76
C ASN A 279 33.51 2.39 -17.22
N VAL A 280 32.26 2.09 -16.85
CA VAL A 280 31.10 2.94 -17.17
C VAL A 280 31.19 4.30 -16.49
N LEU A 281 31.64 4.37 -15.22
CA LEU A 281 31.90 5.64 -14.56
C LEU A 281 33.00 6.44 -15.26
N THR A 282 34.07 5.78 -15.70
CA THR A 282 35.16 6.42 -16.45
C THR A 282 34.67 6.99 -17.78
N LEU A 283 33.86 6.22 -18.53
CA LEU A 283 33.25 6.69 -19.77
C LEU A 283 32.33 7.90 -19.55
N ALA A 284 31.66 7.96 -18.40
CA ALA A 284 30.82 9.08 -18.00
C ALA A 284 31.57 10.27 -17.39
N GLY A 285 32.91 10.24 -17.36
CA GLY A 285 33.73 11.29 -16.74
C GLY A 285 33.57 11.37 -15.22
N LEU A 286 33.05 10.32 -14.57
CA LEU A 286 32.81 10.20 -13.14
C LEU A 286 33.92 9.40 -12.45
N THR A 287 35.18 9.60 -12.85
CA THR A 287 36.34 9.02 -12.16
C THR A 287 36.55 9.73 -10.83
N LEU A 288 35.87 9.24 -9.80
CA LEU A 288 36.05 9.70 -8.42
C LEU A 288 37.34 9.09 -7.85
N ALA A 289 38.50 9.60 -8.26
CA ALA A 289 39.79 9.15 -7.76
C ALA A 289 40.65 10.37 -7.41
N HIS A 290 40.70 10.67 -6.10
CA HIS A 290 41.39 11.80 -5.48
C HIS A 290 40.98 13.19 -6.00
N PRO A 291 40.82 14.19 -5.10
CA PRO A 291 40.75 15.57 -5.54
C PRO A 291 42.14 15.91 -6.11
N VAL A 292 42.33 15.74 -7.42
CA VAL A 292 43.38 16.49 -8.11
C VAL A 292 42.99 17.94 -7.88
N LEU A 293 43.78 18.65 -7.06
CA LEU A 293 43.70 20.08 -6.84
C LEU A 293 43.40 20.77 -8.19
N GLY A 294 42.16 21.20 -8.40
CA GLY A 294 41.72 21.89 -9.61
C GLY A 294 40.59 21.25 -10.43
N ASP A 295 40.20 19.98 -10.21
CA ASP A 295 39.04 19.42 -10.93
C ASP A 295 37.73 19.81 -10.22
N THR A 296 37.26 21.03 -10.53
CA THR A 296 36.05 21.64 -9.98
C THR A 296 34.75 21.15 -10.64
N ASN A 297 34.80 20.13 -11.50
CA ASN A 297 33.60 19.64 -12.17
C ASN A 297 32.70 18.92 -11.16
N SER A 298 31.54 19.51 -10.87
CA SER A 298 30.61 18.91 -9.91
C SER A 298 30.10 17.57 -10.44
N VAL A 299 29.86 16.61 -9.56
CA VAL A 299 29.24 15.31 -9.91
C VAL A 299 27.98 15.50 -10.76
N MET A 300 27.24 16.58 -10.50
CA MET A 300 26.04 16.94 -11.23
C MET A 300 26.32 17.39 -12.67
N ASP A 301 27.40 18.12 -12.94
CA ASP A 301 27.74 18.58 -14.29
C ASP A 301 28.05 17.39 -15.20
N ARG A 302 28.85 16.44 -14.72
CA ARG A 302 29.15 15.19 -15.46
C ARG A 302 27.91 14.33 -15.70
N LEU A 303 27.04 14.25 -14.70
CA LEU A 303 25.77 13.56 -14.86
C LEU A 303 24.83 14.27 -15.86
N ASN A 304 24.86 15.60 -15.91
CA ASN A 304 24.11 16.39 -16.89
C ASN A 304 24.65 16.14 -18.31
N GLU A 305 25.97 16.19 -18.51
CA GLU A 305 26.62 15.89 -19.79
C GLU A 305 26.24 14.48 -20.29
N TRP A 306 26.39 13.47 -19.43
CA TRP A 306 26.00 12.09 -19.75
C TRP A 306 24.51 11.96 -20.04
N GLY A 307 23.67 12.61 -19.23
CA GLY A 307 22.22 12.58 -19.36
C GLY A 307 21.73 13.24 -20.65
N GLN A 308 22.43 14.26 -21.15
CA GLN A 308 22.18 14.86 -22.46
C GLN A 308 22.60 13.91 -23.58
N GLN A 309 23.82 13.37 -23.51
CA GLN A 309 24.38 12.47 -24.52
C GLN A 309 23.53 11.20 -24.72
N THR A 310 22.99 10.64 -23.64
CA THR A 310 22.24 9.37 -23.67
C THR A 310 20.71 9.55 -23.72
N GLY A 311 20.23 10.79 -23.81
CA GLY A 311 18.80 11.11 -23.85
C GLY A 311 18.05 10.79 -22.54
N SER A 312 18.76 10.65 -21.41
CA SER A 312 18.14 10.31 -20.12
C SER A 312 17.08 11.31 -19.68
N PHE A 313 17.27 12.61 -19.95
CA PHE A 313 16.30 13.65 -19.58
C PHE A 313 14.98 13.52 -20.36
N ALA A 314 15.05 13.27 -21.66
CA ALA A 314 13.88 13.07 -22.50
C ALA A 314 13.14 11.80 -22.07
N ALA A 315 13.86 10.69 -21.89
CA ALA A 315 13.29 9.42 -21.42
C ALA A 315 12.65 9.52 -20.02
N ALA A 316 13.26 10.27 -19.09
CA ALA A 316 12.67 10.51 -17.77
C ALA A 316 11.38 11.35 -17.86
N THR A 317 11.35 12.33 -18.76
CA THR A 317 10.16 13.17 -19.00
C THR A 317 9.02 12.36 -19.59
N GLU A 318 9.31 11.52 -20.58
CA GLU A 318 8.34 10.59 -21.18
C GLU A 318 7.80 9.61 -20.13
N ALA A 319 8.68 9.00 -19.33
CA ALA A 319 8.28 8.09 -18.26
C ALA A 319 7.36 8.79 -17.23
N LYS A 320 7.65 10.05 -16.89
CA LYS A 320 6.81 10.87 -15.99
C LYS A 320 5.46 11.20 -16.63
N ALA A 321 5.42 11.52 -17.92
CA ALA A 321 4.19 11.80 -18.64
C ALA A 321 3.30 10.55 -18.73
N ALA A 322 3.87 9.42 -19.15
CA ALA A 322 3.18 8.12 -19.20
C ALA A 322 2.65 7.70 -17.83
N TYR A 323 3.42 7.95 -16.76
CA TYR A 323 2.96 7.72 -15.39
C TYR A 323 1.78 8.62 -15.01
N THR A 324 1.84 9.90 -15.35
CA THR A 324 0.78 10.88 -15.03
C THR A 324 -0.52 10.50 -15.76
N ALA A 325 -0.45 10.11 -17.03
CA ALA A 325 -1.59 9.62 -17.82
C ALA A 325 -2.22 8.37 -17.19
N ARG A 326 -1.42 7.33 -16.91
CA ARG A 326 -1.90 6.10 -16.24
C ARG A 326 -2.51 6.38 -14.87
N THR A 327 -2.00 7.37 -14.15
CA THR A 327 -2.56 7.77 -12.85
C THR A 327 -3.92 8.44 -13.01
N ALA A 328 -4.08 9.31 -14.02
CA ALA A 328 -5.35 9.95 -14.32
C ALA A 328 -6.43 8.91 -14.70
N GLU A 329 -6.10 7.97 -15.59
CA GLU A 329 -6.97 6.84 -15.95
C GLU A 329 -7.40 6.03 -14.73
N ARG A 330 -6.44 5.67 -13.87
CA ARG A 330 -6.73 4.93 -12.64
C ARG A 330 -7.61 5.71 -11.66
N VAL A 331 -7.48 7.03 -11.59
CA VAL A 331 -8.34 7.88 -10.76
C VAL A 331 -9.78 7.85 -11.29
N VAL A 332 -9.97 7.93 -12.61
CA VAL A 332 -11.28 7.81 -13.26
C VAL A 332 -11.90 6.45 -12.93
N ASP A 333 -11.15 5.36 -13.10
CA ASP A 333 -11.63 4.01 -12.75
C ASP A 333 -11.98 3.86 -11.26
N LEU A 334 -11.14 4.40 -10.36
CA LEU A 334 -11.43 4.38 -8.93
C LEU A 334 -12.68 5.18 -8.58
N ASN A 335 -12.90 6.33 -9.21
CA ASN A 335 -14.09 7.13 -9.01
C ASN A 335 -15.33 6.42 -9.55
N ARG A 336 -15.23 5.78 -10.73
CA ARG A 336 -16.29 4.92 -11.28
C ARG A 336 -16.66 3.78 -10.34
N VAL A 337 -15.67 3.06 -9.80
CA VAL A 337 -15.90 1.99 -8.80
C VAL A 337 -16.51 2.54 -7.51
N ARG A 338 -16.10 3.73 -7.04
CA ARG A 338 -16.69 4.37 -5.85
C ARG A 338 -18.14 4.78 -6.08
N ALA A 339 -18.45 5.36 -7.23
CA ALA A 339 -19.81 5.72 -7.61
C ALA A 339 -20.68 4.45 -7.69
N GLY A 340 -20.20 3.39 -8.35
CA GLY A 340 -20.88 2.11 -8.40
C GLY A 340 -21.15 1.50 -7.02
N ARG A 341 -20.20 1.61 -6.08
CA ARG A 341 -20.39 1.16 -4.69
C ARG A 341 -21.38 2.03 -3.90
N ALA A 342 -21.36 3.34 -4.10
CA ALA A 342 -22.31 4.26 -3.46
C ALA A 342 -23.74 3.97 -3.94
N LYS A 343 -23.91 3.76 -5.26
CA LYS A 343 -25.18 3.33 -5.85
C LYS A 343 -25.61 1.97 -5.31
N ALA A 344 -24.75 0.96 -5.36
CA ALA A 344 -25.05 -0.37 -4.81
C ALA A 344 -25.47 -0.34 -3.33
N LYS A 345 -24.89 0.57 -2.53
CA LYS A 345 -25.32 0.77 -1.14
C LYS A 345 -26.76 1.31 -1.06
N ALA A 346 -27.09 2.31 -1.87
CA ALA A 346 -28.43 2.88 -1.94
C ALA A 346 -29.45 1.84 -2.44
N ASP A 347 -29.15 1.15 -3.55
CA ASP A 347 -29.97 0.08 -4.11
C ASP A 347 -30.26 -1.02 -3.08
N LEU A 348 -29.26 -1.44 -2.29
CA LEU A 348 -29.45 -2.43 -1.22
C LEU A 348 -30.21 -1.88 -0.01
N GLU A 349 -30.06 -0.60 0.31
CA GLU A 349 -30.87 0.03 1.36
C GLU A 349 -32.35 0.10 0.98
N GLU A 350 -32.63 0.36 -0.29
CA GLU A 350 -33.99 0.35 -0.85
C GLU A 350 -34.56 -1.07 -0.94
N ALA A 351 -33.82 -2.03 -1.49
CA ALA A 351 -34.32 -3.38 -1.74
C ALA A 351 -34.45 -4.24 -0.48
N ILE A 352 -33.48 -4.18 0.44
CA ILE A 352 -33.39 -5.12 1.58
C ILE A 352 -33.27 -4.42 2.93
N GLY A 353 -33.36 -3.08 2.95
CA GLY A 353 -33.29 -2.26 4.15
C GLY A 353 -31.87 -2.00 4.67
N LEU A 354 -31.82 -1.38 5.85
CA LEU A 354 -30.58 -1.11 6.58
C LEU A 354 -29.87 -2.40 6.99
N VAL A 355 -28.58 -2.31 7.33
CA VAL A 355 -27.77 -3.46 7.79
C VAL A 355 -28.41 -4.22 8.95
N CYS A 356 -29.13 -3.52 9.84
CA CYS A 356 -29.85 -4.13 10.97
C CYS A 356 -31.05 -4.98 10.57
N SER A 357 -31.60 -4.78 9.36
CA SER A 357 -32.72 -5.56 8.82
C SER A 357 -32.29 -6.96 8.40
N ILE A 358 -30.99 -7.18 8.15
CA ILE A 358 -30.43 -8.49 7.86
C ILE A 358 -30.42 -9.32 9.16
N PRO A 359 -31.00 -10.52 9.19
CA PRO A 359 -30.90 -11.41 10.34
C PRO A 359 -29.44 -11.69 10.74
N ALA A 360 -29.17 -11.90 12.02
CA ALA A 360 -27.85 -12.31 12.46
C ALA A 360 -27.54 -13.75 11.99
N ALA A 361 -26.26 -14.11 11.88
CA ALA A 361 -25.86 -15.44 11.41
C ALA A 361 -26.38 -16.58 12.30
N ASP A 362 -26.61 -16.32 13.59
CA ASP A 362 -27.16 -17.23 14.60
C ASP A 362 -28.69 -17.11 14.77
N ALA A 363 -29.35 -16.26 13.98
CA ALA A 363 -30.80 -16.14 14.01
C ALA A 363 -31.49 -17.46 13.58
N PRO A 364 -32.74 -17.72 14.03
CA PRO A 364 -33.50 -18.90 13.63
C PRO A 364 -33.51 -19.10 12.11
N VAL A 365 -33.38 -20.37 11.67
CA VAL A 365 -33.31 -20.74 10.25
C VAL A 365 -34.51 -20.17 9.47
N ASP A 366 -35.72 -20.28 10.02
CA ASP A 366 -36.94 -19.80 9.36
C ASP A 366 -36.91 -18.29 9.12
N ARG A 367 -36.38 -17.52 10.08
CA ARG A 367 -36.22 -16.08 9.95
C ARG A 367 -35.18 -15.71 8.88
N ARG A 368 -34.09 -16.49 8.78
CA ARG A 368 -33.06 -16.30 7.74
C ARG A 368 -33.61 -16.64 6.35
N ASN A 369 -34.33 -17.75 6.21
CA ASN A 369 -34.91 -18.19 4.94
C ASN A 369 -36.01 -17.23 4.46
N ALA A 370 -36.90 -16.78 5.35
CA ALA A 370 -37.93 -15.80 5.02
C ALA A 370 -37.31 -14.49 4.50
N TRP A 371 -36.27 -13.99 5.18
CA TRP A 371 -35.54 -12.81 4.73
C TRP A 371 -34.84 -13.03 3.39
N LEU A 372 -34.16 -14.17 3.20
CA LEU A 372 -33.47 -14.50 1.94
C LEU A 372 -34.42 -14.47 0.75
N ASN A 373 -35.60 -15.07 0.89
CA ASN A 373 -36.60 -15.11 -0.19
C ASN A 373 -37.12 -13.71 -0.54
N GLN A 374 -37.45 -12.90 0.47
CA GLN A 374 -37.89 -11.51 0.26
C GLN A 374 -36.79 -10.66 -0.39
N ALA A 375 -35.56 -10.81 0.10
CA ALA A 375 -34.40 -10.08 -0.40
C ALA A 375 -34.03 -10.48 -1.84
N ALA A 376 -34.09 -11.77 -2.19
CA ALA A 376 -33.88 -12.25 -3.55
C ALA A 376 -34.95 -11.71 -4.49
N GLN A 377 -36.22 -11.69 -4.06
CA GLN A 377 -37.32 -11.14 -4.85
C GLN A 377 -37.11 -9.64 -5.11
N ALA A 378 -36.77 -8.85 -4.08
CA ALA A 378 -36.52 -7.42 -4.21
C ALA A 378 -35.34 -7.10 -5.15
N LEU A 379 -34.30 -7.95 -5.17
CA LEU A 379 -33.13 -7.78 -6.03
C LEU A 379 -33.32 -8.32 -7.46
N SER A 380 -34.37 -9.11 -7.70
CA SER A 380 -34.70 -9.67 -9.01
C SER A 380 -35.47 -8.72 -9.93
N VAL A 381 -35.89 -7.55 -9.42
CA VAL A 381 -36.73 -6.58 -10.17
C VAL A 381 -35.97 -5.90 -11.31
N GLU A 382 -34.64 -5.75 -11.18
CA GLU A 382 -33.83 -5.10 -12.20
C GLU A 382 -32.65 -5.98 -12.66
N PRO A 383 -32.30 -5.95 -13.95
CA PRO A 383 -31.14 -6.64 -14.48
C PRO A 383 -29.86 -6.17 -13.80
N ILE A 384 -29.03 -7.13 -13.37
CA ILE A 384 -27.76 -6.84 -12.72
C ILE A 384 -26.60 -7.10 -13.70
N ILE A 385 -26.19 -6.05 -14.40
CA ILE A 385 -24.96 -6.01 -15.21
C ILE A 385 -23.70 -6.29 -14.38
N ASP A 386 -22.64 -6.78 -14.99
CA ASP A 386 -21.42 -7.25 -14.31
C ASP A 386 -20.78 -6.24 -13.33
N GLU A 387 -20.76 -4.96 -13.68
CA GLU A 387 -20.19 -3.93 -12.81
C GLU A 387 -21.06 -3.68 -11.57
N ARG A 388 -22.38 -3.65 -11.76
CA ARG A 388 -23.36 -3.55 -10.68
C ARG A 388 -23.30 -4.80 -9.79
N ARG A 389 -23.20 -5.99 -10.40
CA ARG A 389 -23.07 -7.27 -9.70
C ARG A 389 -21.85 -7.29 -8.78
N LYS A 390 -20.70 -6.82 -9.28
CA LYS A 390 -19.47 -6.69 -8.48
C LYS A 390 -19.65 -5.73 -7.31
N ALA A 391 -20.30 -4.58 -7.53
CA ALA A 391 -20.54 -3.59 -6.49
C ALA A 391 -21.54 -4.09 -5.42
N LEU A 392 -22.65 -4.70 -5.82
CA LEU A 392 -23.64 -5.30 -4.94
C LEU A 392 -23.05 -6.47 -4.14
N ARG A 393 -22.30 -7.37 -4.79
CA ARG A 393 -21.59 -8.48 -4.12
C ARG A 393 -20.65 -7.96 -3.03
N TYR A 394 -19.89 -6.91 -3.32
CA TYR A 394 -18.99 -6.29 -2.34
C TYR A 394 -19.75 -5.75 -1.12
N GLU A 395 -20.83 -4.99 -1.34
CA GLU A 395 -21.59 -4.38 -0.26
C GLU A 395 -22.40 -5.42 0.54
N LEU A 396 -23.06 -6.39 -0.12
CA LEU A 396 -23.73 -7.51 0.55
C LEU A 396 -22.76 -8.30 1.44
N THR A 397 -21.59 -8.65 0.90
CA THR A 397 -20.53 -9.33 1.67
C THR A 397 -20.14 -8.53 2.91
N ARG A 398 -19.98 -7.21 2.77
CA ARG A 398 -19.65 -6.31 3.89
C ARG A 398 -20.76 -6.31 4.94
N ARG A 399 -22.03 -6.20 4.54
CA ARG A 399 -23.18 -6.17 5.45
C ARG A 399 -23.37 -7.51 6.19
N LEU A 400 -23.26 -8.64 5.48
CA LEU A 400 -23.35 -9.98 6.06
C LEU A 400 -22.24 -10.23 7.10
N LYS A 401 -21.00 -9.80 6.82
CA LYS A 401 -19.91 -9.88 7.80
C LYS A 401 -20.18 -9.09 9.08
N LEU A 402 -20.80 -7.91 8.98
CA LEU A 402 -21.24 -7.12 10.15
C LEU A 402 -22.33 -7.83 10.96
N ARG A 403 -23.02 -8.80 10.38
CA ARG A 403 -24.07 -9.62 11.03
C ARG A 403 -23.56 -10.99 11.47
N GLY A 404 -22.25 -11.22 11.41
CA GLY A 404 -21.61 -12.43 11.93
C GLY A 404 -21.46 -13.57 10.93
N TYR A 405 -21.83 -13.39 9.65
CA TYR A 405 -21.61 -14.41 8.62
C TYR A 405 -20.12 -14.53 8.29
N LYS A 406 -19.63 -15.76 8.09
CA LYS A 406 -18.21 -16.07 7.85
C LYS A 406 -18.04 -16.94 6.61
N GLY A 407 -16.85 -16.87 6.02
CA GLY A 407 -16.38 -17.77 4.95
C GLY A 407 -17.39 -18.02 3.85
N ASP A 408 -17.56 -19.30 3.50
CA ASP A 408 -18.40 -19.76 2.40
C ASP A 408 -19.88 -19.45 2.58
N THR A 409 -20.39 -19.39 3.81
CA THR A 409 -21.78 -19.01 4.06
C THR A 409 -22.09 -17.60 3.56
N THR A 410 -21.11 -16.68 3.65
CA THR A 410 -21.27 -15.33 3.11
C THR A 410 -21.37 -15.37 1.59
N SER A 411 -20.49 -16.12 0.93
CA SER A 411 -20.48 -16.27 -0.53
C SER A 411 -21.78 -16.91 -1.04
N ARG A 412 -22.26 -17.98 -0.39
CA ARG A 412 -23.50 -18.67 -0.77
C ARG A 412 -24.73 -17.77 -0.67
N VAL A 413 -24.87 -17.03 0.43
CA VAL A 413 -25.99 -16.07 0.58
C VAL A 413 -25.92 -14.98 -0.48
N VAL A 414 -24.74 -14.44 -0.75
CA VAL A 414 -24.58 -13.40 -1.79
C VAL A 414 -24.90 -13.94 -3.17
N ASP A 415 -24.51 -15.18 -3.47
CA ASP A 415 -24.75 -15.81 -4.76
C ASP A 415 -26.22 -16.16 -4.95
N HIS A 416 -26.91 -16.56 -3.88
CA HIS A 416 -28.35 -16.75 -3.87
C HIS A 416 -29.10 -15.43 -4.13
N LEU A 417 -28.72 -14.35 -3.45
CA LEU A 417 -29.37 -13.04 -3.59
C LEU A 417 -29.11 -12.34 -4.92
N LEU A 418 -27.96 -12.62 -5.56
CA LEU A 418 -27.58 -12.02 -6.85
C LEU A 418 -27.77 -12.96 -8.03
N GLY A 419 -28.24 -14.18 -7.80
CA GLY A 419 -28.62 -15.14 -8.83
C GLY A 419 -29.88 -14.67 -9.53
N HIS A 420 -29.96 -14.84 -10.85
CA HIS A 420 -31.17 -14.52 -11.63
C HIS A 420 -32.16 -15.68 -11.67
N ALA A 421 -31.84 -16.77 -10.97
CA ALA A 421 -32.61 -17.99 -11.03
C ALA A 421 -33.65 -18.03 -9.89
N PRO A 422 -34.94 -18.34 -10.20
CA PRO A 422 -35.94 -18.58 -9.17
C PRO A 422 -35.46 -19.68 -8.21
N ALA A 423 -35.91 -19.66 -6.95
CA ALA A 423 -35.46 -20.56 -5.87
C ALA A 423 -35.49 -22.07 -6.21
N LEU A 424 -36.26 -22.47 -7.23
CA LEU A 424 -36.30 -23.84 -7.79
C LEU A 424 -35.04 -24.24 -8.60
N MET A 425 -34.13 -23.29 -8.83
CA MET A 425 -32.89 -23.42 -9.62
C MET A 425 -31.64 -23.18 -8.76
N ASP A 426 -31.75 -23.41 -7.45
CA ASP A 426 -30.58 -23.46 -6.59
C ASP A 426 -29.71 -24.64 -7.02
N GLU A 427 -28.38 -24.54 -6.87
CA GLU A 427 -27.50 -25.63 -7.29
C GLU A 427 -27.88 -26.93 -6.57
N ASP A 428 -28.33 -26.87 -5.32
CA ASP A 428 -28.74 -28.05 -4.55
C ASP A 428 -30.08 -28.67 -4.98
N SER A 429 -30.94 -27.94 -5.69
CA SER A 429 -32.22 -28.47 -6.20
C SER A 429 -32.11 -29.12 -7.58
N ILE A 430 -30.97 -28.94 -8.28
CA ILE A 430 -30.73 -29.55 -9.58
C ILE A 430 -30.30 -31.02 -9.37
N PRO A 431 -31.05 -31.99 -9.88
CA PRO A 431 -30.70 -33.41 -9.79
C PRO A 431 -29.36 -33.67 -10.49
N ALA A 432 -28.56 -34.58 -9.96
CA ALA A 432 -27.30 -34.96 -10.61
C ALA A 432 -27.56 -35.65 -11.96
N SER A 433 -26.59 -35.61 -12.88
CA SER A 433 -26.74 -36.27 -14.18
C SER A 433 -26.99 -37.78 -14.07
N THR A 434 -26.51 -38.39 -12.98
CA THR A 434 -26.64 -39.81 -12.63
C THR A 434 -27.97 -40.19 -11.95
N GLU A 435 -28.82 -39.24 -11.60
CA GLU A 435 -30.11 -39.53 -10.96
C GLU A 435 -31.13 -40.14 -11.94
N GLU A 436 -32.22 -40.68 -11.39
CA GLU A 436 -33.29 -41.31 -12.16
C GLU A 436 -33.94 -40.32 -13.15
N ALA A 437 -34.40 -40.86 -14.29
CA ALA A 437 -35.01 -40.08 -15.35
C ALA A 437 -36.30 -39.37 -14.90
N SER A 438 -37.09 -40.02 -14.04
CA SER A 438 -38.33 -39.49 -13.44
C SER A 438 -38.06 -38.23 -12.61
N VAL A 439 -37.03 -38.23 -11.77
CA VAL A 439 -36.62 -37.09 -10.92
C VAL A 439 -36.16 -35.92 -11.79
N LYS A 440 -35.34 -36.19 -12.81
CA LYS A 440 -34.88 -35.17 -13.77
C LYS A 440 -36.03 -34.56 -14.57
N GLN A 441 -37.00 -35.37 -14.98
CA GLN A 441 -38.16 -34.92 -15.74
C GLN A 441 -39.12 -34.08 -14.88
N GLN A 442 -39.37 -34.51 -13.64
CA GLN A 442 -40.19 -33.76 -12.69
C GLN A 442 -39.54 -32.42 -12.31
N TRP A 443 -38.23 -32.42 -12.08
CA TRP A 443 -37.47 -31.18 -11.85
C TRP A 443 -37.56 -30.26 -13.07
N LEU A 444 -37.31 -30.77 -14.28
CA LEU A 444 -37.32 -30.00 -15.51
C LEU A 444 -38.70 -29.36 -15.78
N GLN A 445 -39.77 -30.09 -15.48
CA GLN A 445 -41.13 -29.58 -15.61
C GLN A 445 -41.40 -28.45 -14.61
N GLY A 446 -41.08 -28.64 -13.32
CA GLY A 446 -41.24 -27.58 -12.30
C GLY A 446 -40.34 -26.36 -12.57
N ALA A 447 -39.15 -26.61 -13.11
CA ALA A 447 -38.20 -25.59 -13.58
C ALA A 447 -38.77 -24.77 -14.74
N ALA A 448 -39.34 -25.42 -15.76
CA ALA A 448 -39.96 -24.75 -16.90
C ALA A 448 -41.21 -23.97 -16.48
N GLU A 449 -42.06 -24.53 -15.61
CA GLU A 449 -43.26 -23.88 -15.06
C GLU A 449 -42.93 -22.65 -14.22
N ALA A 450 -41.84 -22.68 -13.44
CA ALA A 450 -41.42 -21.55 -12.61
C ALA A 450 -40.94 -20.33 -13.40
N VAL A 451 -40.51 -20.55 -14.64
CA VAL A 451 -40.00 -19.52 -15.55
C VAL A 451 -41.04 -19.17 -16.64
N ALA A 452 -41.98 -20.06 -16.92
CA ALA A 452 -43.07 -19.83 -17.86
C ALA A 452 -43.85 -18.55 -17.52
N GLY A 453 -44.12 -17.74 -18.54
CA GLY A 453 -44.89 -16.51 -18.39
C GLY A 453 -44.11 -15.34 -17.78
N ARG A 454 -42.85 -15.52 -17.36
CA ARG A 454 -41.99 -14.42 -16.91
C ARG A 454 -41.63 -13.53 -18.07
N VAL A 455 -41.65 -12.23 -17.80
CA VAL A 455 -41.27 -11.19 -18.74
C VAL A 455 -39.80 -10.88 -18.51
N MET A 456 -38.95 -11.08 -19.52
CA MET A 456 -37.51 -10.77 -19.47
C MET A 456 -37.08 -10.02 -20.73
N GLN A 457 -36.05 -9.19 -20.61
CA GLN A 457 -35.33 -8.63 -21.75
C GLN A 457 -34.44 -9.70 -22.41
N SER A 458 -34.05 -9.52 -23.66
CA SER A 458 -33.16 -10.46 -24.37
C SER A 458 -31.84 -10.69 -23.62
N THR A 459 -31.21 -9.61 -23.16
CA THR A 459 -29.96 -9.67 -22.39
C THR A 459 -30.13 -10.36 -21.03
N GLU A 460 -31.31 -10.26 -20.41
CA GLU A 460 -31.64 -10.96 -19.16
C GLU A 460 -31.79 -12.47 -19.38
N ARG A 461 -32.48 -12.86 -20.46
CA ARG A 461 -32.63 -14.25 -20.85
C ARG A 461 -31.27 -14.90 -21.14
N ASP A 462 -30.36 -14.18 -21.78
CA ASP A 462 -29.01 -14.67 -22.10
C ASP A 462 -28.18 -14.90 -20.83
N VAL A 463 -28.21 -13.94 -19.90
CA VAL A 463 -27.51 -14.06 -18.61
C VAL A 463 -28.11 -15.20 -17.77
N PHE A 464 -29.43 -15.33 -17.76
CA PHE A 464 -30.14 -16.39 -17.06
C PHE A 464 -29.81 -17.78 -17.64
N SER A 465 -29.83 -17.91 -18.98
CA SER A 465 -29.45 -19.15 -19.68
C SER A 465 -27.99 -19.53 -19.37
N ALA A 466 -27.06 -18.56 -19.42
CA ALA A 466 -25.66 -18.83 -19.09
C ALA A 466 -25.45 -19.29 -17.62
N GLU A 467 -26.29 -18.83 -16.70
CA GLU A 467 -26.26 -19.26 -15.30
C GLU A 467 -26.76 -20.71 -15.13
N ILE A 468 -27.91 -21.06 -15.71
CA ILE A 468 -28.46 -22.42 -15.70
C ILE A 468 -27.47 -23.41 -16.32
N PHE A 469 -26.92 -23.05 -17.49
CA PHE A 469 -25.90 -23.84 -18.15
C PHE A 469 -24.71 -24.14 -17.23
N ARG A 470 -24.21 -23.13 -16.52
CA ARG A 470 -23.08 -23.30 -15.60
C ARG A 470 -23.42 -24.22 -14.43
N LYS A 471 -24.63 -24.12 -13.87
CA LYS A 471 -25.08 -24.97 -12.75
C LYS A 471 -25.25 -26.43 -13.20
N LEU A 472 -25.86 -26.67 -14.37
CA LEU A 472 -25.97 -28.01 -14.97
C LEU A 472 -24.59 -28.65 -15.21
N ARG A 473 -23.61 -27.87 -15.68
CA ARG A 473 -22.23 -28.36 -15.85
C ARG A 473 -21.60 -28.83 -14.54
N ARG A 474 -21.88 -28.16 -13.41
CA ARG A 474 -21.38 -28.56 -12.08
C ARG A 474 -22.05 -29.83 -11.56
N LYS A 475 -23.29 -30.10 -11.97
CA LYS A 475 -24.03 -31.34 -11.67
C LYS A 475 -23.69 -32.51 -12.59
N GLY A 476 -22.65 -32.38 -13.41
CA GLY A 476 -22.13 -33.46 -14.24
C GLY A 476 -22.86 -33.66 -15.56
N TYR A 477 -23.64 -32.68 -16.04
CA TYR A 477 -24.25 -32.75 -17.37
C TYR A 477 -23.22 -32.43 -18.46
N GLU A 478 -23.28 -33.18 -19.55
CA GLU A 478 -22.48 -32.93 -20.75
C GLU A 478 -22.81 -31.57 -21.37
N LYS A 479 -21.85 -30.96 -22.08
CA LYS A 479 -21.96 -29.60 -22.59
C LYS A 479 -23.21 -29.39 -23.45
N GLU A 480 -23.44 -30.29 -24.40
CA GLU A 480 -24.58 -30.21 -25.33
C GLU A 480 -25.91 -30.39 -24.60
N LYS A 481 -25.98 -31.35 -23.68
CA LYS A 481 -27.18 -31.61 -22.89
C LYS A 481 -27.50 -30.48 -21.90
N ALA A 482 -26.48 -29.88 -21.30
CA ALA A 482 -26.64 -28.71 -20.44
C ALA A 482 -27.16 -27.49 -21.22
N GLN A 483 -26.71 -27.31 -22.47
CA GLN A 483 -27.21 -26.26 -23.35
C GLN A 483 -28.68 -26.51 -23.74
N GLN A 484 -29.00 -27.73 -24.20
CA GLN A 484 -30.38 -28.11 -24.57
C GLN A 484 -31.37 -27.90 -23.41
N LEU A 485 -31.02 -28.30 -22.19
CA LEU A 485 -31.87 -28.11 -21.02
C LEU A 485 -32.01 -26.62 -20.64
N SER A 486 -30.93 -25.84 -20.75
CA SER A 486 -30.98 -24.39 -20.52
C SER A 486 -31.89 -23.69 -21.54
N ASP A 487 -31.78 -24.07 -22.81
CA ASP A 487 -32.60 -23.51 -23.89
C ASP A 487 -34.06 -23.90 -23.73
N LEU A 488 -34.35 -25.12 -23.26
CA LEU A 488 -35.70 -25.59 -23.00
C LEU A 488 -36.36 -24.85 -21.83
N ILE A 489 -35.63 -24.63 -20.74
CA ILE A 489 -36.12 -23.88 -19.57
C ILE A 489 -36.35 -22.41 -19.93
N THR A 490 -35.44 -21.80 -20.69
CA THR A 490 -35.54 -20.39 -21.08
C THR A 490 -36.42 -20.17 -22.33
N GLY A 491 -36.82 -21.23 -23.02
CA GLY A 491 -37.66 -21.22 -24.21
C GLY A 491 -39.04 -20.61 -23.99
N ASN A 492 -39.59 -20.76 -22.78
CA ASN A 492 -40.96 -20.36 -22.43
C ASN A 492 -41.05 -18.97 -21.75
N VAL A 493 -39.99 -18.16 -21.87
CA VAL A 493 -39.93 -16.80 -21.33
C VAL A 493 -40.50 -15.80 -22.34
N HIS A 494 -41.39 -14.92 -21.90
CA HIS A 494 -41.90 -13.82 -22.73
C HIS A 494 -40.83 -12.74 -22.86
N LEU A 495 -40.38 -12.51 -24.10
CA LEU A 495 -39.43 -11.44 -24.40
C LEU A 495 -40.17 -10.11 -24.56
N VAL A 496 -39.74 -9.08 -23.82
CA VAL A 496 -40.14 -7.70 -24.13
C VAL A 496 -39.35 -7.25 -25.35
N GLN A 497 -40.04 -6.91 -26.44
CA GLN A 497 -39.40 -6.20 -27.55
C GLN A 497 -39.01 -4.81 -27.05
N ALA A 498 -37.72 -4.49 -27.09
CA ALA A 498 -37.23 -3.16 -26.76
C ALA A 498 -37.86 -2.14 -27.71
N ALA A 499 -38.53 -1.12 -27.15
CA ALA A 499 -39.00 0.06 -27.87
C ALA A 499 -37.83 1.00 -28.20
#